data_AF-A0A973MPH4-F1
#
_entry.id   AF-A0A973MPH4-F1
#
_cell.length_a   1.000
_cell.length_b   1.000
_cell.length_c   1.000
_cell.angle_alpha   90.00
_cell.angle_beta   90.00
_cell.angle_gamma   90.00
#
_symmetry.space_group_name_H-M   'P 1'
#
loop_
_entity.id
_entity.type
_entity.pdbx_description
1 polymer ?
#
loop_
_entity_poly.entity_id
_entity_poly.type
_entity_poly.pdbx_seq_one_letter_code
_entity_poly.pdbx_strand_id
1 'polypeptide(L)'
;MDADRLVRIAGNVAHVHKKNPTIRSVMMTLTPDNVLTVLGGDPYAAAFDSAPVQPAAGFKASRGAVTEMEIPREGLDAITSFCRQHPKEDVVLSWFPGDGLVLQAGAARESVEDAAGMTPPAAWRGLRELFDRYEDPASMFILDTALASRFRLVKSDTNERRADWMIRDPEEPILLKVGPTFRGLMVPIKRERHAEAVGQDGLW
;
A
#
# COMPACT_ATOMS: atom_id res chain seq x y z
N MET A 1 7.50 -2.17 -16.58
CA MET A 1 8.06 -2.20 -15.20
C MET A 1 8.31 -3.65 -14.90
N ASP A 2 9.43 -3.95 -14.25
CA ASP A 2 9.79 -5.30 -13.85
C ASP A 2 8.70 -5.94 -12.96
N ALA A 3 8.31 -7.17 -13.30
CA ALA A 3 7.28 -7.94 -12.62
C ALA A 3 7.56 -8.16 -11.12
N ASP A 4 8.81 -8.43 -10.73
CA ASP A 4 9.18 -8.63 -9.32
C ASP A 4 9.00 -7.35 -8.50
N ARG A 5 9.29 -6.19 -9.11
CA ARG A 5 9.08 -4.89 -8.45
C ARG A 5 7.60 -4.60 -8.24
N LEU A 6 6.75 -4.92 -9.22
CA LEU A 6 5.31 -4.77 -9.09
C LEU A 6 4.72 -5.73 -8.05
N VAL A 7 5.19 -6.99 -8.00
CA VAL A 7 4.87 -7.95 -6.94
C VAL A 7 5.26 -7.42 -5.57
N ARG A 8 6.42 -6.78 -5.46
CA ARG A 8 6.90 -6.22 -4.18
C ARG A 8 5.94 -5.15 -3.67
N ILE A 9 5.71 -4.09 -4.44
CA ILE A 9 4.88 -2.97 -3.97
C ILE A 9 3.44 -3.40 -3.69
N ALA A 10 2.84 -4.23 -4.56
CA ALA A 10 1.48 -4.73 -4.38
C ALA A 10 1.39 -5.68 -3.17
N GLY A 11 2.34 -6.61 -3.05
CA GLY A 11 2.39 -7.58 -1.96
C GLY A 11 2.63 -6.93 -0.61
N ASN A 12 3.54 -5.95 -0.52
CA ASN A 12 3.83 -5.22 0.72
C ASN A 12 2.58 -4.51 1.27
N VAL A 13 1.82 -3.84 0.41
CA VAL A 13 0.55 -3.19 0.81
C VAL A 13 -0.51 -4.24 1.18
N ALA A 14 -0.63 -5.31 0.40
CA ALA A 14 -1.60 -6.39 0.65
C ALA A 14 -1.38 -7.10 2.00
N HIS A 15 -0.12 -7.23 2.45
CA HIS A 15 0.22 -7.86 3.74
C HIS A 15 -0.28 -7.06 4.95
N VAL A 16 -0.35 -5.74 4.84
CA VAL A 16 -0.73 -4.86 5.96
C VAL A 16 -2.23 -4.69 6.07
N HIS A 17 -2.93 -4.64 4.93
CA HIS A 17 -4.38 -4.48 4.84
C HIS A 17 -5.10 -5.78 5.26
N LYS A 18 -5.68 -5.87 6.47
CA LYS A 18 -6.52 -7.04 6.87
C LYS A 18 -7.91 -6.98 6.23
N LYS A 19 -8.60 -8.12 6.14
CA LYS A 19 -9.97 -8.24 5.60
C LYS A 19 -10.95 -7.55 6.56
N ASN A 20 -11.03 -6.22 6.51
CA ASN A 20 -11.96 -5.40 7.26
C ASN A 20 -12.98 -4.77 6.29
N PRO A 21 -14.29 -4.73 6.62
CA PRO A 21 -15.32 -4.19 5.73
C PRO A 21 -15.25 -2.67 5.47
N THR A 22 -14.41 -1.90 6.17
CA THR A 22 -14.45 -0.42 6.15
C THR A 22 -13.66 0.22 5.00
N ILE A 23 -12.46 -0.29 4.68
CA ILE A 23 -11.66 0.16 3.54
C ILE A 23 -11.51 -1.04 2.62
N ARG A 24 -12.16 -0.98 1.44
CA ARG A 24 -12.29 -2.11 0.51
C ARG A 24 -11.48 -1.95 -0.77
N SER A 25 -11.07 -0.73 -1.08
CA SER A 25 -10.19 -0.43 -2.21
C SER A 25 -8.78 -0.09 -1.72
N VAL A 26 -7.85 -0.02 -2.68
CA VAL A 26 -6.52 0.56 -2.51
C VAL A 26 -6.32 1.63 -3.58
N MET A 27 -5.55 2.65 -3.24
CA MET A 27 -5.25 3.76 -4.13
C MET A 27 -3.93 3.51 -4.84
N MET A 28 -3.95 3.51 -6.16
CA MET A 28 -2.76 3.55 -7.00
C MET A 28 -2.58 4.95 -7.57
N THR A 29 -1.36 5.47 -7.56
CA THR A 29 -1.06 6.81 -8.06
C THR A 29 0.20 6.80 -8.90
N LEU A 30 0.14 7.38 -10.10
CA LEU A 30 1.32 7.65 -10.93
C LEU A 30 1.64 9.13 -10.79
N THR A 31 2.82 9.41 -10.24
CA THR A 31 3.30 10.78 -10.10
C THR A 31 3.91 11.30 -11.42
N PRO A 32 4.04 12.62 -11.59
CA PRO A 32 4.72 13.22 -12.74
C PRO A 32 6.17 12.76 -12.92
N ASP A 33 6.82 12.33 -11.83
CA ASP A 33 8.20 11.82 -11.83
C ASP A 33 8.30 10.35 -12.22
N ASN A 34 7.22 9.76 -12.75
CA ASN A 34 7.11 8.35 -13.11
C ASN A 34 7.34 7.43 -11.90
N VAL A 35 6.78 7.79 -10.75
CA VAL A 35 6.74 6.91 -9.58
C VAL A 35 5.34 6.37 -9.43
N LEU A 36 5.20 5.05 -9.43
CA LEU A 36 3.97 4.38 -9.05
C LEU A 36 3.98 4.22 -7.52
N THR A 37 2.95 4.71 -6.88
CA THR A 37 2.71 4.51 -5.45
C THR A 37 1.46 3.69 -5.23
N VAL A 38 1.48 2.82 -4.24
CA VAL A 38 0.32 2.04 -3.79
C VAL A 38 0.07 2.38 -2.32
N LEU A 39 -1.16 2.78 -2.01
CA LEU A 39 -1.61 3.12 -0.66
C LEU A 39 -2.82 2.26 -0.30
N GLY A 40 -2.75 1.58 0.83
CA GLY A 40 -3.86 0.77 1.35
C GLY A 40 -3.80 0.68 2.87
N GLY A 41 -4.89 0.27 3.50
CA GLY A 41 -4.92 0.17 4.94
C GLY A 41 -6.29 -0.19 5.51
N ASP A 42 -6.34 -0.26 6.82
CA ASP A 42 -7.52 -0.44 7.64
C ASP A 42 -7.44 0.51 8.85
N PRO A 43 -8.44 0.54 9.75
CA PRO A 43 -8.42 1.45 10.90
C PRO A 43 -7.23 1.28 11.86
N TYR A 44 -6.49 0.17 11.78
CA TYR A 44 -5.39 -0.16 12.69
C TYR A 44 -4.02 -0.09 12.04
N ALA A 45 -3.93 -0.25 10.72
CA ALA A 45 -2.67 -0.18 10.01
C ALA A 45 -2.84 0.32 8.57
N ALA A 46 -1.87 1.09 8.09
CA ALA A 46 -1.79 1.52 6.70
C ALA A 46 -0.41 1.21 6.12
N ALA A 47 -0.34 1.07 4.81
CA ALA A 47 0.87 0.81 4.07
C ALA A 47 0.91 1.68 2.82
N PHE A 48 2.08 2.23 2.59
CA PHE A 48 2.47 2.96 1.41
C PHE A 48 3.75 2.32 0.88
N ASP A 49 3.77 2.00 -0.42
CA ASP A 49 4.99 1.61 -1.10
C ASP A 49 5.07 2.29 -2.46
N SER A 50 6.28 2.41 -2.96
CA SER A 50 6.55 3.12 -4.20
C SER A 50 7.65 2.46 -5.02
N ALA A 51 7.58 2.68 -6.33
CA ALA A 51 8.60 2.21 -7.25
C ALA A 51 8.63 3.08 -8.52
N PRO A 52 9.82 3.35 -9.08
CA PRO A 52 9.92 4.03 -10.36
C PRO A 52 9.40 3.13 -11.49
N VAL A 53 8.56 3.68 -12.34
CA VAL A 53 8.08 3.07 -13.59
C VAL A 53 8.77 3.74 -14.79
N GLN A 54 8.86 3.01 -15.89
CA GLN A 54 9.21 3.60 -17.18
C GLN A 54 7.92 3.95 -17.92
N PRO A 55 7.77 5.18 -18.43
CA PRO A 55 6.62 5.52 -19.26
C PRO A 55 6.64 4.65 -20.52
N ALA A 56 5.47 4.18 -20.94
CA ALA A 56 5.34 3.44 -22.20
C ALA A 56 5.79 4.31 -23.38
N ALA A 57 6.28 3.68 -24.45
CA ALA A 57 6.67 4.40 -25.66
C ALA A 57 5.49 5.25 -26.18
N GLY A 58 5.70 6.56 -26.29
CA GLY A 58 4.66 7.52 -26.71
C GLY A 58 3.77 8.06 -25.58
N PHE A 59 3.89 7.54 -24.35
CA PHE A 59 3.23 8.14 -23.19
C PHE A 59 3.96 9.43 -22.79
N LYS A 60 3.27 10.57 -22.92
CA LYS A 60 3.68 11.81 -22.30
C LYS A 60 2.75 12.06 -21.13
N ALA A 61 3.24 11.85 -19.91
CA ALA A 61 2.58 12.38 -18.74
C ALA A 61 2.35 13.88 -19.00
N SER A 62 1.10 14.34 -18.94
CA SER A 62 0.81 15.76 -18.92
C SER A 62 1.64 16.36 -17.79
N ARG A 63 2.48 17.37 -18.09
CA ARG A 63 3.37 17.97 -17.09
C ARG A 63 2.55 18.33 -15.84
N GLY A 64 2.87 17.72 -14.71
CA GLY A 64 2.22 17.97 -13.42
C GLY A 64 0.91 17.21 -13.18
N ALA A 65 0.45 16.36 -14.10
CA ALA A 65 -0.73 15.53 -13.85
C ALA A 65 -0.38 14.33 -12.98
N VAL A 66 -1.09 14.21 -11.86
CA VAL A 66 -1.14 13.01 -11.05
C VAL A 66 -2.28 12.17 -11.60
N THR A 67 -2.03 10.91 -11.91
CA THR A 67 -3.09 9.97 -12.26
C THR A 67 -3.39 9.11 -11.05
N GLU A 68 -4.65 9.05 -10.64
CA GLU A 68 -5.11 8.23 -9.51
C GLU A 68 -6.12 7.20 -9.99
N MET A 69 -6.11 6.03 -9.36
CA MET A 69 -7.06 4.96 -9.60
C MET A 69 -7.29 4.17 -8.32
N GLU A 70 -8.55 3.87 -8.04
CA GLU A 70 -8.92 2.93 -7.01
C GLU A 70 -9.11 1.56 -7.63
N ILE A 71 -8.48 0.54 -7.05
CA ILE A 71 -8.79 -0.86 -7.39
C ILE A 71 -9.32 -1.58 -6.15
N PRO A 72 -10.14 -2.63 -6.32
CA PRO A 72 -10.50 -3.49 -5.22
C PRO A 72 -9.24 -4.09 -4.60
N ARG A 73 -9.29 -4.39 -3.31
CA ARG A 73 -8.17 -5.03 -2.61
C ARG A 73 -7.72 -6.32 -3.30
N GLU A 74 -8.65 -7.18 -3.69
CA GLU A 74 -8.40 -8.42 -4.43
C GLU A 74 -7.66 -8.17 -5.75
N GLY A 75 -7.71 -6.95 -6.27
CA GLY A 75 -6.87 -6.48 -7.36
C GLY A 75 -5.37 -6.59 -7.06
N LEU A 76 -4.92 -6.38 -5.81
CA LEU A 76 -3.52 -6.59 -5.43
C LEU A 76 -3.09 -8.06 -5.52
N ASP A 77 -4.00 -8.98 -5.18
CA ASP A 77 -3.78 -10.42 -5.31
C ASP A 77 -3.73 -10.82 -6.79
N ALA A 78 -4.62 -10.27 -7.62
CA ALA A 78 -4.62 -10.46 -9.07
C ALA A 78 -3.32 -9.95 -9.72
N ILE A 79 -2.88 -8.73 -9.39
CA ILE A 79 -1.60 -8.17 -9.84
C ILE A 79 -0.45 -9.09 -9.46
N THR A 80 -0.41 -9.53 -8.20
CA THR A 80 0.66 -10.40 -7.70
C THR A 80 0.66 -11.75 -8.41
N SER A 81 -0.51 -12.34 -8.62
CA SER A 81 -0.68 -13.62 -9.32
C SER A 81 -0.20 -13.52 -10.77
N PHE A 82 -0.67 -12.49 -11.49
CA PHE A 82 -0.29 -12.23 -12.88
C PHE A 82 1.22 -12.08 -13.03
N CYS A 83 1.85 -11.21 -12.23
CA CYS A 83 3.29 -10.98 -12.31
C CYS A 83 4.12 -12.22 -11.99
N ARG A 84 3.66 -13.08 -11.06
CA ARG A 84 4.33 -14.35 -10.75
C ARG A 84 4.25 -15.37 -11.89
N GLN A 85 3.23 -15.29 -12.73
CA GLN A 85 3.12 -16.11 -13.94
C GLN A 85 4.06 -15.59 -15.06
N HIS A 86 4.52 -14.33 -14.95
CA HIS A 86 5.36 -13.64 -15.93
C HIS A 86 6.63 -12.99 -15.32
N PRO A 87 7.48 -13.73 -14.58
CA PRO A 87 8.53 -13.18 -13.71
C PRO A 87 9.73 -12.54 -14.42
N LYS A 88 9.79 -12.59 -15.75
CA LYS A 88 10.90 -12.01 -16.55
C LYS A 88 10.43 -11.00 -17.59
N GLU A 89 9.14 -10.69 -17.58
CA GLU A 89 8.55 -9.78 -18.54
C GLU A 89 8.36 -8.40 -17.91
N ASP A 90 8.49 -7.38 -18.75
CA ASP A 90 8.01 -6.06 -18.40
C ASP A 90 6.49 -6.05 -18.42
N VAL A 91 5.91 -5.70 -17.28
CA VAL A 91 4.46 -5.50 -17.16
C VAL A 91 4.13 -4.06 -17.54
N VAL A 92 3.21 -3.92 -18.49
CA VAL A 92 2.60 -2.66 -18.89
C VAL A 92 1.30 -2.50 -18.12
N LEU A 93 1.15 -1.36 -17.46
CA LEU A 93 -0.05 -0.97 -16.75
C LEU A 93 -0.79 0.05 -17.59
N SER A 94 -2.03 -0.25 -17.97
CA SER A 94 -2.90 0.68 -18.72
C SER A 94 -4.14 1.00 -17.90
N TRP A 95 -4.43 2.29 -17.73
CA TRP A 95 -5.45 2.78 -16.80
C TRP A 95 -6.53 3.49 -17.59
N PHE A 96 -7.77 3.10 -17.36
CA PHE A 96 -8.92 3.64 -18.06
C PHE A 96 -10.00 3.96 -17.02
N PRO A 97 -10.34 5.23 -16.79
CA PRO A 97 -11.40 5.60 -15.86
C PRO A 97 -12.70 4.87 -16.21
N GLY A 98 -13.29 4.14 -15.25
CA GLY A 98 -14.49 3.34 -15.46
C GLY A 98 -14.25 1.90 -15.96
N ASP A 99 -13.13 1.61 -16.63
CA ASP A 99 -12.81 0.25 -17.12
C ASP A 99 -11.79 -0.48 -16.23
N GLY A 100 -11.09 0.25 -15.37
CA GLY A 100 -10.16 -0.29 -14.38
C GLY A 100 -8.70 -0.37 -14.86
N LEU A 101 -7.94 -1.27 -14.23
CA LEU A 101 -6.53 -1.50 -14.50
C LEU A 101 -6.35 -2.70 -15.42
N VAL A 102 -5.67 -2.51 -16.55
CA VAL A 102 -5.22 -3.59 -17.41
C VAL A 102 -3.73 -3.84 -17.22
N LEU A 103 -3.39 -5.09 -16.90
CA LEU A 103 -2.04 -5.63 -16.84
C LEU A 103 -1.74 -6.32 -18.17
N GLN A 104 -0.59 -6.04 -18.78
CA GLN A 104 -0.14 -6.75 -19.98
C GLN A 104 1.32 -7.16 -19.87
N ALA A 105 1.61 -8.42 -20.18
CA ALA A 105 2.95 -8.99 -20.30
C ALA A 105 2.99 -9.80 -21.61
N GLY A 106 3.71 -9.29 -22.62
CA GLY A 106 3.72 -9.87 -23.96
C GLY A 106 2.30 -9.94 -24.56
N ALA A 107 1.82 -11.17 -24.79
CA ALA A 107 0.47 -11.45 -25.28
C ALA A 107 -0.56 -11.70 -24.16
N ALA A 108 -0.12 -11.93 -22.91
CA ALA A 108 -0.99 -12.15 -21.78
C ALA A 108 -1.59 -10.84 -21.26
N ARG A 109 -2.86 -10.89 -20.85
CA ARG A 109 -3.60 -9.74 -20.32
C ARG A 109 -4.48 -10.17 -19.15
N GLU A 110 -4.58 -9.29 -18.16
CA GLU A 110 -5.45 -9.43 -17.00
C GLU A 110 -6.08 -8.07 -16.71
N SER A 111 -7.33 -8.06 -16.25
CA SER A 111 -8.05 -6.83 -15.91
C SER A 111 -8.50 -6.85 -14.46
N VAL A 112 -8.22 -5.78 -13.76
CA VAL A 112 -8.73 -5.51 -12.41
C VAL A 112 -9.77 -4.40 -12.52
N GLU A 113 -10.95 -4.65 -11.98
CA GLU A 113 -12.09 -3.72 -12.05
C GLU A 113 -11.77 -2.36 -11.40
N ASP A 114 -12.45 -1.31 -11.86
CA ASP A 114 -12.42 0.00 -11.22
C ASP A 114 -13.20 -0.03 -9.90
N ALA A 115 -12.62 0.50 -8.83
CA ALA A 115 -13.24 0.64 -7.51
C ALA A 115 -13.50 2.09 -7.12
N ALA A 116 -13.50 3.03 -8.08
CA ALA A 116 -13.74 4.44 -7.82
C ALA A 116 -14.99 4.67 -6.94
N GLY A 117 -14.81 5.41 -5.84
CA GLY A 117 -15.89 5.73 -4.91
C GLY A 117 -16.27 4.62 -3.93
N MET A 118 -15.61 3.46 -3.95
CA MET A 118 -15.80 2.42 -2.92
C MET A 118 -15.30 2.87 -1.55
N THR A 119 -14.27 3.73 -1.51
CA THR A 119 -13.74 4.31 -0.27
C THR A 119 -13.99 5.83 -0.27
N PRO A 120 -14.48 6.43 0.83
CA PRO A 120 -14.71 7.87 0.91
C PRO A 120 -13.42 8.67 0.65
N PRO A 121 -13.45 9.73 -0.20
CA PRO A 121 -12.25 10.52 -0.52
C PRO A 121 -11.52 11.11 0.70
N ALA A 122 -12.26 11.40 1.78
CA ALA A 122 -11.70 11.88 3.04
C ALA A 122 -10.77 10.86 3.72
N ALA A 123 -11.00 9.56 3.54
CA ALA A 123 -10.13 8.51 4.08
C ALA A 123 -8.76 8.53 3.39
N TRP A 124 -8.73 8.70 2.06
CA TRP A 124 -7.48 8.81 1.31
C TRP A 124 -6.68 10.05 1.67
N ARG A 125 -7.36 11.19 1.81
CA ARG A 125 -6.72 12.44 2.25
C ARG A 125 -6.11 12.28 3.64
N GLY A 126 -6.86 11.74 4.60
CA GLY A 126 -6.37 11.52 5.97
C GLY A 126 -5.18 10.58 6.04
N LEU A 127 -5.16 9.51 5.23
CA LEU A 127 -4.00 8.60 5.14
C LEU A 127 -2.75 9.29 4.56
N ARG A 128 -2.88 10.07 3.48
CA ARG A 128 -1.76 10.84 2.92
C ARG A 128 -1.21 11.86 3.94
N GLU A 129 -2.09 12.64 4.56
CA GLU A 129 -1.73 13.62 5.60
C GLU A 129 -1.06 12.97 6.82
N LEU A 130 -1.44 11.73 7.16
CA LEU A 130 -0.73 10.96 8.19
C LEU A 130 0.70 10.65 7.73
N PHE A 131 0.89 10.06 6.54
CA PHE A 131 2.22 9.74 6.04
C PHE A 131 3.13 10.96 5.87
N ASP A 132 2.57 12.11 5.46
CA ASP A 132 3.32 13.37 5.29
C ASP A 132 3.79 13.96 6.63
N ARG A 133 3.03 13.77 7.71
CA ARG A 133 3.43 14.25 9.04
C ARG A 133 4.66 13.53 9.59
N TYR A 134 4.88 12.27 9.24
CA TYR A 134 5.85 11.38 9.88
C TYR A 134 7.25 11.35 9.20
N GLU A 135 7.93 12.51 9.09
CA GLU A 135 9.27 12.59 8.47
C GLU A 135 10.50 12.40 9.41
N ASP A 136 10.39 12.55 10.75
CA ASP A 136 11.58 12.60 11.65
C ASP A 136 11.36 11.98 13.06
N PRO A 137 12.40 11.36 13.72
CA PRO A 137 12.24 10.35 14.77
C PRO A 137 12.39 10.81 16.23
N ALA A 138 11.66 10.18 17.18
CA ALA A 138 12.12 9.89 18.56
C ALA A 138 11.15 9.05 19.43
N SER A 139 11.67 7.99 20.07
CA SER A 139 11.19 7.28 21.29
C SER A 139 10.41 5.96 21.12
N MET A 140 10.27 5.20 22.23
CA MET A 140 10.23 3.72 22.29
C MET A 140 9.11 3.22 23.22
N PHE A 141 8.25 2.28 22.77
CA PHE A 141 7.09 1.77 23.54
C PHE A 141 6.67 0.33 23.16
N ILE A 142 5.68 -0.20 23.88
CA ILE A 142 5.15 -1.57 23.76
C ILE A 142 4.28 -1.72 22.52
N LEU A 143 4.65 -2.68 21.68
CA LEU A 143 4.04 -2.98 20.39
C LEU A 143 3.07 -4.16 20.53
N ASP A 144 1.88 -4.04 19.94
CA ASP A 144 1.05 -5.21 19.68
C ASP A 144 1.78 -6.11 18.67
N THR A 145 2.19 -7.29 19.11
CA THR A 145 2.98 -8.22 18.31
C THR A 145 2.19 -8.80 17.14
N ALA A 146 0.86 -8.90 17.23
CA ALA A 146 0.00 -9.36 16.15
C ALA A 146 -0.14 -8.29 15.06
N LEU A 147 -0.22 -7.00 15.41
CA LEU A 147 -0.15 -5.92 14.43
C LEU A 147 1.25 -5.79 13.82
N ALA A 148 2.29 -5.83 14.65
CA ALA A 148 3.68 -5.82 14.20
C ALA A 148 4.00 -6.98 13.24
N SER A 149 3.39 -8.16 13.47
CA SER A 149 3.61 -9.34 12.64
C SER A 149 3.15 -9.17 11.18
N ARG A 150 2.22 -8.25 10.90
CA ARG A 150 1.77 -7.98 9.52
C ARG A 150 2.91 -7.46 8.64
N PHE A 151 3.84 -6.74 9.24
CA PHE A 151 4.99 -6.17 8.55
C PHE A 151 6.14 -7.17 8.39
N ARG A 152 6.07 -8.37 9.00
CA ARG A 152 7.11 -9.41 8.90
C ARG A 152 7.38 -9.86 7.46
N LEU A 153 6.37 -9.79 6.59
CA LEU A 153 6.44 -10.25 5.21
C LEU A 153 6.82 -9.14 4.23
N VAL A 154 6.99 -7.90 4.71
CA VAL A 154 7.41 -6.77 3.89
C VAL A 154 8.85 -6.97 3.41
N LYS A 155 9.08 -6.76 2.12
CA LYS A 155 10.39 -6.93 1.47
C LYS A 155 10.95 -5.57 1.03
N SER A 156 12.26 -5.40 1.18
CA SER A 156 13.03 -4.26 0.66
C SER A 156 13.84 -4.65 -0.58
N ASP A 157 14.15 -3.67 -1.44
CA ASP A 157 14.99 -3.85 -2.64
C ASP A 157 16.47 -4.13 -2.29
N THR A 158 16.90 -3.75 -1.09
CA THR A 158 18.29 -3.82 -0.60
C THR A 158 18.58 -5.09 0.22
N ASN A 159 17.63 -6.05 0.28
CA ASN A 159 17.70 -7.20 1.18
C ASN A 159 17.82 -6.82 2.68
N GLU A 160 17.54 -5.57 3.01
CA GLU A 160 17.49 -5.06 4.37
C GLU A 160 16.32 -5.70 5.10
N ARG A 161 16.63 -6.47 6.13
CA ARG A 161 15.65 -7.06 7.07
C ARG A 161 15.41 -6.17 8.29
N ARG A 162 15.99 -4.97 8.30
CA ARG A 162 15.85 -4.01 9.39
C ARG A 162 14.68 -3.10 9.06
N ALA A 163 13.77 -2.98 10.02
CA ALA A 163 12.71 -2.00 9.97
C ALA A 163 13.07 -0.92 10.98
N ASP A 164 13.01 0.34 10.54
CA ASP A 164 13.15 1.48 11.43
C ASP A 164 11.76 1.85 11.95
N TRP A 165 11.64 1.92 13.27
CA TRP A 165 10.39 2.23 13.94
C TRP A 165 10.48 3.66 14.45
N MET A 166 9.40 4.41 14.25
CA MET A 166 9.30 5.79 14.68
C MET A 166 7.99 5.99 15.40
N ILE A 167 8.10 6.36 16.66
CA ILE A 167 7.00 6.70 17.53
C ILE A 167 7.19 8.18 17.87
N ARG A 168 6.12 8.96 18.01
CA ARG A 168 6.20 10.37 18.42
C ARG A 168 5.47 10.62 19.72
N ASP A 169 4.29 10.03 19.83
CA ASP A 169 3.45 10.02 21.01
C ASP A 169 2.83 8.62 21.17
N PRO A 170 2.66 8.10 22.41
CA PRO A 170 1.98 6.82 22.66
C PRO A 170 0.55 6.72 22.11
N GLU A 171 -0.08 7.87 21.87
CA GLU A 171 -1.44 8.03 21.34
C GLU A 171 -1.46 8.15 19.80
N GLU A 172 -0.30 8.33 19.19
CA GLU A 172 -0.15 8.56 17.76
C GLU A 172 0.28 7.30 17.00
N PRO A 173 -0.11 7.15 15.71
CA PRO A 173 0.38 6.09 14.85
C PRO A 173 1.92 5.94 14.86
N ILE A 174 2.36 4.70 15.00
CA ILE A 174 3.76 4.29 14.89
C ILE A 174 4.10 4.12 13.42
N LEU A 175 5.07 4.89 12.93
CA LEU A 175 5.60 4.74 11.59
C LEU A 175 6.65 3.62 11.56
N LEU A 176 6.54 2.76 10.55
CA LEU A 176 7.50 1.72 10.21
C LEU A 176 8.12 2.03 8.84
N LYS A 177 9.44 2.08 8.74
CA LYS A 177 10.14 2.16 7.44
C LYS A 177 10.87 0.85 7.18
N VAL A 178 10.73 0.30 5.97
CA VAL A 178 11.44 -0.92 5.56
C VAL A 178 12.11 -0.65 4.22
N GLY A 179 13.42 -0.45 4.25
CA GLY A 179 14.16 0.00 3.07
C GLY A 179 13.72 1.40 2.60
N PRO A 180 14.06 1.78 1.35
CA PRO A 180 13.93 3.16 0.90
C PRO A 180 12.51 3.59 0.50
N THR A 181 11.64 2.66 0.11
CA THR A 181 10.35 3.00 -0.52
C THR A 181 9.13 2.69 0.32
N PHE A 182 9.21 1.70 1.22
CA PHE A 182 8.07 1.25 2.01
C PHE A 182 7.93 2.07 3.30
N ARG A 183 6.69 2.47 3.58
CA ARG A 183 6.26 3.11 4.83
C ARG A 183 4.99 2.44 5.33
N GLY A 184 4.99 1.97 6.56
CA GLY A 184 3.84 1.48 7.28
C GLY A 184 3.43 2.44 8.39
N LEU A 185 2.15 2.50 8.71
CA LEU A 185 1.64 3.14 9.92
C LEU A 185 0.86 2.11 10.71
N MET A 186 0.98 2.16 12.03
CA MET A 186 0.30 1.26 12.94
C MET A 186 -0.27 2.05 14.11
N VAL A 187 -1.58 2.00 14.30
CA VAL A 187 -2.25 2.68 15.39
C VAL A 187 -2.00 1.92 16.70
N PRO A 188 -1.48 2.57 17.76
CA PRO A 188 -1.40 1.97 19.09
C PRO A 188 -2.79 1.56 19.56
N ILE A 189 -2.96 0.32 20.00
CA ILE A 189 -4.24 -0.15 20.52
C ILE A 189 -4.37 0.27 21.99
N LYS A 190 -5.33 1.16 22.27
CA LYS A 190 -5.85 1.31 23.64
C LYS A 190 -6.70 0.12 23.99
N ARG A 191 -6.20 -0.74 24.88
CA ARG A 191 -6.90 -1.96 25.32
C ARG A 191 -8.35 -1.71 25.73
N GLU A 192 -8.61 -0.63 26.46
CA GLU A 192 -9.94 -0.26 26.95
C GLU A 192 -10.91 0.04 25.79
N ARG A 193 -10.52 0.89 24.84
CA ARG A 193 -11.34 1.23 23.66
C ARG A 193 -11.48 0.08 22.67
N HIS A 194 -10.48 -0.79 22.58
CA HIS A 194 -10.51 -1.95 21.69
C HIS A 194 -11.42 -3.05 22.23
N ALA A 195 -11.39 -3.28 23.56
CA ALA A 195 -12.32 -4.18 24.23
C ALA A 195 -13.77 -3.72 24.07
N GLU A 196 -14.03 -2.41 24.11
CA GLU A 196 -15.35 -1.83 23.86
C GLU A 196 -15.83 -2.04 22.41
N ALA A 197 -14.92 -2.00 21.43
CA ALA A 197 -15.26 -2.12 20.01
C ALA A 197 -15.33 -3.56 19.48
N VAL A 198 -14.56 -4.49 20.07
CA VAL A 198 -14.35 -5.86 19.54
C VAL A 198 -14.70 -6.96 20.56
N GLY A 199 -15.04 -6.58 21.81
CA GLY A 199 -15.28 -7.52 22.91
C GLY A 199 -13.99 -7.96 23.62
N GLN A 200 -14.11 -8.58 24.81
CA GLN A 200 -12.95 -9.02 25.60
C GLN A 200 -12.09 -10.07 24.88
N ASP A 201 -12.66 -10.80 23.92
CA ASP A 201 -11.96 -11.81 23.12
C ASP A 201 -11.09 -11.21 22.00
N GLY A 202 -11.24 -9.92 21.67
CA GLY A 202 -10.41 -9.22 20.68
C GLY A 202 -9.03 -8.82 21.18
N LEU A 203 -8.68 -9.12 22.43
CA LEU A 203 -7.45 -8.71 23.12
C LEU A 203 -6.34 -9.78 23.13
N TRP A 204 -6.56 -10.94 22.51
CA TRP A 204 -5.65 -12.10 22.52
C TRP A 204 -5.14 -12.45 21.12
#